data_AF-A1YL84-F1
#
_entry.id   AF-A1YL84-F1
#
_cell.length_a   1.000
_cell.length_b   1.000
_cell.length_c   1.000
_cell.angle_alpha   90.00
_cell.angle_beta   90.00
_cell.angle_gamma   90.00
#
_symmetry.space_group_name_H-M   'P 1'
#
loop_
_entity.id
_entity.type
_entity.pdbx_description
1 polymer ?
#
loop_
_entity_poly.entity_id
_entity_poly.type
_entity_poly.pdbx_seq_one_letter_code
_entity_poly.pdbx_strand_id
1 'polypeptide(L)'
;YGGEFPFRPDNKEFEDVDGVAHIRDMKEIESRIRDAIAHGYIINADGSHTDIDNDHGIDVLGDIIESSTYSTNVAYYGALHNQAHRILGAQFDPHHKFNMPPGVMGALSETLPQTVIPRQFFRLHKYMDNILKEHKDKFPPYTREELLYSNVEITDVDVTELSTFLDLSYEQCSTYLAAR
;
A
#
# COMPACT_ATOMS: atom_id res chain seq x y z
N TYR A 1 2.98 17.10 18.73
CA TYR A 1 2.98 18.56 18.52
C TYR A 1 3.73 18.88 17.24
N GLY A 2 3.06 19.44 16.23
CA GLY A 2 3.68 19.64 14.90
C GLY A 2 2.98 20.63 13.97
N GLY A 3 1.92 21.33 14.39
CA GLY A 3 1.13 22.19 13.50
C GLY A 3 0.01 21.43 12.76
N GLU A 4 -0.68 22.12 11.86
CA GLU A 4 -1.72 21.54 11.02
C GLU A 4 -1.12 20.74 9.86
N PHE A 5 -1.81 19.69 9.40
CA PHE A 5 -1.39 18.93 8.24
C PHE A 5 -1.40 19.82 6.99
N PRO A 6 -0.32 19.85 6.19
CA PRO A 6 -0.28 20.64 4.97
C PRO A 6 -1.29 20.14 3.92
N PHE A 7 -1.93 21.09 3.24
CA PHE A 7 -2.79 20.83 2.09
C PHE A 7 -1.95 20.58 0.83
N ARG A 8 -2.35 19.64 -0.04
CA ARG A 8 -1.69 19.42 -1.33
C ARG A 8 -2.46 20.09 -2.47
N PRO A 9 -1.86 21.02 -3.24
CA PRO A 9 -2.50 21.62 -4.41
C PRO A 9 -2.96 20.59 -5.46
N ASP A 10 -4.01 20.95 -6.20
CA ASP A 10 -4.46 20.16 -7.34
C ASP A 10 -3.44 20.21 -8.48
N ASN A 11 -3.35 19.10 -9.23
CA ASN A 11 -2.44 18.93 -10.38
C ASN A 11 -0.96 19.21 -10.11
N LYS A 12 -0.52 19.13 -8.85
CA LYS A 12 0.91 19.16 -8.52
C LYS A 12 1.61 17.92 -9.06
N GLU A 13 2.68 18.13 -9.82
CA GLU A 13 3.58 17.08 -10.27
C GLU A 13 4.40 16.54 -9.10
N PHE A 14 4.88 15.30 -9.23
CA PHE A 14 5.77 14.73 -8.23
C PHE A 14 7.13 15.42 -8.30
N GLU A 15 7.61 15.88 -7.15
CA GLU A 15 8.98 16.37 -6.96
C GLU A 15 9.77 15.40 -6.08
N ASP A 16 11.09 15.39 -6.26
CA ASP A 16 12.02 14.64 -5.41
C ASP A 16 11.97 15.20 -3.98
N VAL A 17 12.04 14.32 -2.98
CA VAL A 17 11.93 14.72 -1.57
C VAL A 17 13.27 14.52 -0.87
N ASP A 18 13.85 15.61 -0.38
CA ASP A 18 15.16 15.62 0.24
C ASP A 18 15.17 14.77 1.51
N GLY A 19 16.14 13.87 1.63
CA GLY A 19 16.25 12.97 2.78
C GLY A 19 15.24 11.81 2.82
N VAL A 20 14.36 11.69 1.81
CA VAL A 20 13.40 10.59 1.70
C VAL A 20 13.74 9.68 0.52
N ALA A 21 13.57 10.15 -0.72
CA ALA A 21 13.84 9.40 -1.94
C ALA A 21 13.69 10.29 -3.18
N HIS A 22 14.43 9.94 -4.25
CA HIS A 22 14.21 10.50 -5.58
C HIS A 22 13.11 9.72 -6.31
N ILE A 23 12.35 10.38 -7.17
CA ILE A 23 11.30 9.74 -7.99
C ILE A 23 11.91 8.69 -8.92
N ARG A 24 13.14 8.92 -9.36
CA ARG A 24 13.88 7.95 -10.16
C ARG A 24 14.07 6.64 -9.41
N ASP A 25 14.48 6.70 -8.14
CA ASP A 25 14.72 5.51 -7.32
C ASP A 25 13.43 4.68 -7.18
N MET A 26 12.28 5.36 -7.04
CA MET A 26 10.98 4.70 -6.98
C MET A 26 10.65 3.93 -8.26
N LYS A 27 10.94 4.51 -9.43
CA LYS A 27 10.75 3.84 -10.73
C LYS A 27 11.71 2.67 -10.92
N GLU A 28 12.94 2.80 -10.44
CA GLU A 28 13.93 1.70 -10.50
C GLU A 28 13.52 0.54 -9.59
N ILE A 29 13.05 0.82 -8.37
CA ILE A 29 12.50 -0.18 -7.46
C ILE A 29 11.30 -0.90 -8.07
N GLU A 30 10.35 -0.13 -8.63
CA GLU A 30 9.19 -0.69 -9.33
C GLU A 30 9.63 -1.64 -10.46
N SER A 31 10.56 -1.21 -11.30
CA SER A 31 11.06 -2.02 -12.41
C SER A 31 11.65 -3.34 -11.91
N ARG A 32 12.44 -3.32 -10.83
CA ARG A 32 13.03 -4.54 -10.24
C ARG A 32 11.97 -5.51 -9.73
N ILE A 33 10.89 -4.99 -9.14
CA ILE A 33 9.78 -5.82 -8.64
C ILE A 33 9.03 -6.44 -9.83
N ARG A 34 8.71 -5.66 -10.86
CA ARG A 34 8.05 -6.18 -12.07
C ARG A 34 8.93 -7.23 -12.79
N ASP A 35 10.23 -7.00 -12.85
CA ASP A 35 11.18 -7.95 -13.45
C ASP A 35 11.21 -9.26 -12.64
N ALA A 36 11.20 -9.20 -11.31
CA ALA A 36 11.11 -10.40 -10.47
C ALA A 36 9.79 -11.17 -10.70
N ILE A 37 8.67 -10.46 -10.81
CA ILE A 37 7.36 -11.04 -11.14
C ILE A 37 7.39 -11.72 -12.52
N ALA A 38 7.96 -11.05 -13.52
CA ALA A 38 8.11 -11.59 -14.87
C ALA A 38 9.00 -12.84 -14.91
N HIS A 39 10.09 -12.86 -14.12
CA HIS A 39 10.99 -14.00 -14.01
C HIS A 39 10.42 -15.18 -13.21
N GLY A 40 9.46 -14.93 -12.31
CA GLY A 40 8.90 -15.96 -11.44
C GLY A 40 9.77 -16.28 -10.23
N TYR A 41 10.81 -15.48 -9.95
CA TYR A 41 11.61 -15.60 -8.74
C TYR A 41 12.14 -14.25 -8.26
N ILE A 42 12.42 -14.15 -6.98
CA ILE A 42 13.10 -13.00 -6.36
C ILE A 42 14.55 -13.33 -6.01
N ILE A 43 15.40 -12.32 -5.89
CA ILE A 43 16.81 -12.45 -5.53
C ILE A 43 17.00 -12.07 -4.06
N ASN A 44 17.36 -13.04 -3.23
CA ASN A 44 17.64 -12.85 -1.82
C ASN A 44 18.96 -12.09 -1.60
N ALA A 45 19.18 -11.58 -0.39
CA ALA A 45 20.40 -10.82 -0.06
C ALA A 45 21.71 -11.61 -0.22
N ASP A 46 21.65 -12.94 -0.12
CA ASP A 46 22.79 -13.85 -0.34
C ASP A 46 23.02 -14.21 -1.82
N GLY A 47 22.17 -13.70 -2.72
CA GLY A 47 22.19 -13.99 -4.15
C GLY A 47 21.47 -15.29 -4.53
N SER A 48 20.88 -16.02 -3.58
CA SER A 48 20.00 -17.16 -3.88
C SER A 48 18.67 -16.68 -4.46
N HIS A 49 17.98 -17.56 -5.17
CA HIS A 49 16.67 -17.25 -5.75
C HIS A 49 15.56 -17.94 -4.95
N THR A 50 14.51 -17.20 -4.60
CA THR A 50 13.26 -17.76 -4.06
C THR A 50 12.21 -17.73 -5.15
N ASP A 51 11.67 -18.90 -5.47
CA ASP A 51 10.57 -19.04 -6.41
C ASP A 51 9.29 -18.38 -5.87
N ILE A 52 8.59 -17.65 -6.73
CA ILE A 52 7.34 -16.97 -6.39
C ILE A 52 6.16 -17.49 -7.21
N ASP A 53 6.35 -18.37 -8.21
CA ASP A 53 5.23 -18.94 -8.97
C ASP A 53 4.57 -20.12 -8.22
N ASN A 54 4.27 -19.90 -6.94
CA ASN A 54 3.66 -20.84 -6.01
C ASN A 54 2.65 -20.14 -5.08
N ASP A 55 1.95 -20.92 -4.25
CA ASP A 55 0.90 -20.42 -3.35
C ASP A 55 1.38 -19.36 -2.34
N HIS A 56 2.68 -19.38 -2.01
CA HIS A 56 3.31 -18.46 -1.06
C HIS A 56 3.99 -17.25 -1.72
N GLY A 57 4.10 -17.23 -3.05
CA GLY A 57 4.80 -16.15 -3.76
C GLY A 57 4.19 -14.79 -3.54
N ILE A 58 2.87 -14.71 -3.38
CA ILE A 58 2.17 -13.45 -3.09
C ILE A 58 2.55 -12.87 -1.71
N ASP A 59 2.85 -13.73 -0.73
CA ASP A 59 3.26 -13.32 0.62
C ASP A 59 4.66 -12.68 0.56
N VAL A 60 5.57 -13.36 -0.13
CA VAL A 60 6.93 -12.86 -0.40
C VAL A 60 6.89 -11.54 -1.19
N LEU A 61 5.98 -11.41 -2.16
CA LEU A 61 5.79 -10.15 -2.90
C LEU A 61 5.23 -9.03 -2.01
N GLY A 62 4.32 -9.36 -1.09
CA GLY A 62 3.82 -8.42 -0.08
C GLY A 62 4.95 -7.89 0.79
N ASP A 63 5.80 -8.79 1.30
CA ASP A 63 6.95 -8.45 2.13
C ASP A 63 7.94 -7.53 1.44
N ILE A 64 8.19 -7.66 0.13
CA ILE A 64 9.10 -6.77 -0.61
C ILE A 64 8.45 -5.45 -1.02
N ILE A 65 7.15 -5.41 -1.34
CA ILE A 65 6.45 -4.20 -1.81
C ILE A 65 6.18 -3.24 -0.64
N GLU A 66 5.71 -3.77 0.50
CA GLU A 66 5.57 -2.98 1.73
C GLU A 66 6.95 -2.56 2.26
N SER A 67 7.90 -3.50 2.13
CA SER A 67 9.08 -3.73 2.97
C SER A 67 8.71 -3.91 4.44
N SER A 68 8.38 -5.15 4.79
CA SER A 68 8.31 -5.61 6.19
C SER A 68 9.72 -6.00 6.68
N THR A 69 9.86 -6.32 7.97
CA THR A 69 11.10 -6.91 8.50
C THR A 69 11.43 -8.29 7.89
N TYR A 70 10.47 -8.91 7.20
CA TYR A 70 10.62 -10.20 6.54
C TYR A 70 11.06 -10.08 5.07
N SER A 71 11.21 -8.85 4.56
CA SER A 71 11.74 -8.62 3.22
C SER A 71 13.11 -9.27 3.04
N THR A 72 13.20 -10.15 2.04
CA THR A 72 14.38 -10.97 1.76
C THR A 72 15.59 -10.16 1.30
N ASN A 73 15.37 -8.99 0.68
CA ASN A 73 16.42 -8.13 0.15
C ASN A 73 15.99 -6.65 0.08
N VAL A 74 15.92 -6.00 1.24
CA VAL A 74 15.58 -4.57 1.37
C VAL A 74 16.54 -3.67 0.59
N ALA A 75 17.82 -4.03 0.50
CA ALA A 75 18.81 -3.22 -0.22
C ALA A 75 18.55 -3.18 -1.74
N TYR A 76 17.97 -4.24 -2.30
CA TYR A 76 17.70 -4.35 -3.73
C TYR A 76 16.27 -3.90 -4.10
N TYR A 77 15.26 -4.38 -3.38
CA TYR A 77 13.84 -4.09 -3.63
C TYR A 77 13.32 -2.86 -2.87
N GLY A 78 14.10 -2.30 -1.94
CA GLY A 78 13.73 -1.07 -1.25
C GLY A 78 12.45 -1.20 -0.42
N ALA A 79 11.70 -0.10 -0.37
CA ALA A 79 10.51 0.07 0.46
C ALA A 79 9.43 0.85 -0.33
N LEU A 80 8.96 0.29 -1.45
CA LEU A 80 8.17 1.01 -2.45
C LEU A 80 6.91 1.64 -1.85
N HIS A 81 6.10 0.88 -1.12
CA HIS A 81 4.88 1.37 -0.50
C HIS A 81 5.16 2.49 0.52
N ASN A 82 6.05 2.21 1.48
CA ASN A 82 6.35 3.13 2.58
C ASN A 82 7.02 4.41 2.09
N GLN A 83 7.90 4.34 1.10
CA GLN A 83 8.52 5.51 0.50
C GLN A 83 7.53 6.31 -0.35
N ALA A 84 6.60 5.65 -1.06
CA ALA A 84 5.55 6.35 -1.79
C ALA A 84 4.63 7.13 -0.86
N HIS A 85 4.31 6.59 0.32
CA HIS A 85 3.60 7.29 1.39
C HIS A 85 4.34 8.55 1.86
N ARG A 86 5.64 8.43 2.15
CA ARG A 86 6.48 9.56 2.59
C ARG A 86 6.60 10.63 1.51
N ILE A 87 6.83 10.24 0.26
CA ILE A 87 6.89 11.17 -0.88
C ILE A 87 5.57 11.92 -0.99
N LEU A 88 4.43 11.21 -1.02
CA LEU A 88 3.11 11.83 -1.13
C LEU A 88 2.77 12.73 0.06
N GLY A 89 3.21 12.36 1.26
CA GLY A 89 3.05 13.17 2.48
C GLY A 89 3.90 14.44 2.47
N ALA A 90 5.06 14.41 1.82
CA ALA A 90 5.99 15.53 1.76
C ALA A 90 5.80 16.45 0.54
N GLN A 91 4.92 16.12 -0.41
CA GLN A 91 4.78 16.90 -1.65
C GLN A 91 4.39 18.37 -1.44
N PHE A 92 3.90 18.79 -0.27
CA PHE A 92 3.69 20.23 -0.02
C PHE A 92 5.01 21.00 0.16
N ASP A 93 5.99 20.40 0.85
CA ASP A 93 7.29 20.98 1.15
C ASP A 93 8.41 19.94 0.96
N PRO A 94 8.70 19.53 -0.29
CA PRO A 94 9.61 18.43 -0.59
C PRO A 94 11.08 18.70 -0.20
N HIS A 95 11.45 19.98 -0.09
CA HIS A 95 12.80 20.45 0.27
C HIS A 95 12.89 20.99 1.70
N HIS A 96 11.87 20.77 2.53
CA HIS A 96 11.80 21.25 3.92
C HIS A 96 12.05 22.76 4.09
N LYS A 97 11.72 23.56 3.08
CA LYS A 97 11.98 25.01 3.07
C LYS A 97 11.08 25.76 4.04
N PHE A 98 9.88 25.23 4.28
CA PHE A 98 8.87 25.83 5.15
C PHE A 98 8.81 25.14 6.52
N ASN A 99 9.63 24.09 6.74
CA ASN A 99 9.69 23.31 7.97
C ASN A 99 8.30 22.82 8.42
N MET A 100 7.47 22.45 7.44
CA MET A 100 6.11 21.96 7.66
C MET A 100 6.12 20.49 8.12
N PRO A 101 5.17 20.08 8.97
CA PRO A 101 5.02 18.67 9.32
C PRO A 101 4.64 17.84 8.08
N PRO A 102 4.91 16.52 8.08
CA PRO A 102 4.46 15.64 7.00
C PRO A 102 2.94 15.67 6.88
N GLY A 103 2.43 15.64 5.65
CA GLY A 103 1.01 15.54 5.36
C GLY A 103 0.41 14.21 5.80
N VAL A 104 -0.92 14.12 5.69
CA VAL A 104 -1.72 12.96 6.08
C VAL A 104 -1.19 11.65 5.48
N MET A 105 -0.69 11.66 4.24
CA MET A 105 -0.11 10.44 3.61
C MET A 105 1.19 9.94 4.27
N GLY A 106 1.90 10.79 5.01
CA GLY A 106 3.11 10.42 5.76
C GLY A 106 2.81 9.96 7.20
N ALA A 107 1.60 10.18 7.70
CA ALA A 107 1.13 9.57 8.93
C ALA A 107 0.57 8.17 8.63
N LEU A 108 0.84 7.20 9.52
CA LEU A 108 0.30 5.85 9.39
C LEU A 108 -1.22 5.93 9.31
N SER A 109 -1.84 5.22 8.36
CA SER A 109 -3.29 5.17 8.16
C SER A 109 -4.05 4.80 9.42
N GLU A 110 -3.43 4.01 10.31
CA GLU A 110 -3.95 3.62 11.63
C GLU A 110 -4.13 4.79 12.61
N THR A 111 -3.40 5.90 12.40
CA THR A 111 -3.48 7.11 13.25
C THR A 111 -4.47 8.14 12.74
N LEU A 112 -5.06 7.90 11.56
CA LEU A 112 -5.95 8.83 10.89
C LEU A 112 -7.38 8.31 10.90
N PRO A 113 -8.36 9.11 11.33
CA PRO A 113 -9.76 8.77 11.13
C PRO A 113 -10.03 8.50 9.65
N GLN A 114 -10.87 7.52 9.33
CA GLN A 114 -11.22 7.16 7.93
C GLN A 114 -11.70 8.38 7.11
N THR A 115 -12.22 9.41 7.78
CA THR A 115 -12.66 10.69 7.21
C THR A 115 -11.53 11.58 6.66
N VAL A 116 -10.27 11.27 6.98
CA VAL A 116 -9.09 12.05 6.58
C VAL A 116 -8.28 11.31 5.51
N ILE A 117 -8.66 10.07 5.13
CA ILE A 117 -7.95 9.32 4.08
C ILE A 117 -8.06 10.09 2.75
N PRO A 118 -6.96 10.62 2.22
CA PRO A 118 -7.02 11.49 1.06
C PRO A 118 -7.23 10.64 -0.20
N ARG A 119 -7.87 11.20 -1.24
CA ARG A 119 -8.16 10.50 -2.51
C ARG A 119 -6.92 9.81 -3.11
N GLN A 120 -5.74 10.38 -2.86
CA GLN A 120 -4.44 9.89 -3.31
C GLN A 120 -4.09 8.52 -2.73
N PHE A 121 -4.57 8.19 -1.52
CA PHE A 121 -4.40 6.88 -0.90
C PHE A 121 -4.89 5.77 -1.81
N PHE A 122 -6.14 5.87 -2.28
CA PHE A 122 -6.74 4.87 -3.16
C PHE A 122 -6.05 4.78 -4.52
N ARG A 123 -5.53 5.91 -5.04
CA ARG A 123 -4.79 5.93 -6.31
C ARG A 123 -3.44 5.23 -6.17
N LEU A 124 -2.73 5.46 -5.06
CA LEU A 124 -1.48 4.79 -4.75
C LEU A 124 -1.70 3.28 -4.56
N HIS A 125 -2.68 2.89 -3.76
CA HIS A 125 -2.95 1.49 -3.47
C HIS A 125 -3.44 0.74 -4.70
N LYS A 126 -4.26 1.37 -5.56
CA LYS A 126 -4.64 0.76 -6.84
C LYS A 126 -3.42 0.53 -7.75
N TYR A 127 -2.46 1.44 -7.72
CA TYR A 127 -1.22 1.27 -8.47
C TYR A 127 -0.39 0.09 -7.93
N MET A 128 -0.26 -0.07 -6.61
CA MET A 128 0.42 -1.23 -6.00
C MET A 128 -0.34 -2.54 -6.24
N ASP A 129 -1.67 -2.51 -6.13
CA ASP A 129 -2.55 -3.64 -6.39
C ASP A 129 -2.42 -4.15 -7.83
N ASN A 130 -2.24 -3.25 -8.80
CA ASN A 130 -1.98 -3.65 -10.19
C ASN A 130 -0.67 -4.45 -10.33
N ILE A 131 0.37 -4.16 -9.54
CA ILE A 131 1.62 -4.92 -9.55
C ILE A 131 1.38 -6.34 -9.00
N LEU A 132 0.66 -6.46 -7.89
CA LEU A 132 0.27 -7.76 -7.33
C LEU A 132 -0.64 -8.55 -8.30
N LYS A 133 -1.50 -7.83 -9.02
CA LYS A 133 -2.38 -8.39 -10.04
C LYS A 133 -1.58 -8.98 -11.21
N GLU A 134 -0.51 -8.32 -11.65
CA GLU A 134 0.38 -8.86 -12.70
C GLU A 134 0.94 -10.24 -12.32
N HIS A 135 1.26 -10.45 -11.04
CA HIS A 135 1.65 -11.77 -10.53
C HIS A 135 0.49 -12.76 -10.51
N LYS A 136 -0.68 -12.37 -9.98
CA LYS A 136 -1.87 -13.23 -9.93
C LYS A 136 -2.39 -13.63 -11.32
N ASP A 137 -2.25 -12.76 -12.30
CA ASP A 137 -2.67 -13.01 -13.69
C ASP A 137 -1.79 -14.06 -14.40
N LYS A 138 -0.60 -14.41 -13.86
CA LYS A 138 0.25 -15.48 -14.41
C LYS A 138 -0.30 -16.88 -14.13
N PHE A 139 -1.07 -17.05 -13.06
CA PHE A 139 -1.56 -18.37 -12.66
C PHE A 139 -2.71 -18.82 -13.56
N PRO A 140 -2.81 -20.13 -13.85
CA PRO A 140 -3.96 -20.65 -14.57
C PRO A 140 -5.24 -20.39 -13.75
N PRO A 141 -6.38 -20.14 -14.42
CA PRO A 141 -7.66 -20.05 -13.75
C PRO A 141 -7.95 -21.35 -12.99
N TYR A 142 -8.64 -21.23 -11.84
CA TYR A 142 -9.00 -22.39 -11.02
C TYR A 142 -9.77 -23.44 -11.82
N THR A 143 -9.43 -24.70 -11.61
CA THR A 143 -10.12 -25.82 -12.27
C THR A 143 -11.44 -26.14 -11.59
N ARG A 144 -12.26 -26.95 -12.25
CA ARG A 144 -13.52 -27.42 -11.67
C ARG A 144 -13.27 -28.18 -10.36
N GLU A 145 -12.22 -28.97 -10.30
CA GLU A 145 -11.87 -29.81 -9.15
C GLU A 145 -11.46 -28.97 -7.94
N GLU A 146 -10.84 -27.81 -8.15
CA GLU A 146 -10.44 -26.88 -7.08
C GLU A 146 -11.63 -26.09 -6.52
N LEU A 147 -12.61 -25.77 -7.38
CA LEU A 147 -13.81 -25.03 -6.98
C LEU A 147 -14.95 -25.92 -6.47
N LEU A 148 -14.98 -27.20 -6.86
CA LEU A 148 -16.07 -28.11 -6.54
C LEU A 148 -15.91 -28.69 -5.14
N TYR A 149 -16.87 -28.40 -4.28
CA TYR A 149 -17.03 -29.13 -3.02
C TYR A 149 -18.19 -30.12 -3.14
N SER A 150 -17.88 -31.38 -3.48
CA SER A 150 -18.86 -32.40 -3.88
C SER A 150 -19.95 -32.73 -2.84
N ASN A 151 -19.72 -32.36 -1.57
CA ASN A 151 -20.60 -32.74 -0.46
C ASN A 151 -21.55 -31.61 -0.04
N VAL A 152 -21.52 -30.44 -0.70
CA VAL A 152 -22.37 -29.29 -0.38
C VAL A 152 -23.00 -28.77 -1.67
N GLU A 153 -24.30 -28.56 -1.63
CA GLU A 153 -25.06 -27.91 -2.68
C GLU A 153 -25.69 -26.64 -2.11
N ILE A 154 -25.45 -25.51 -2.77
CA ILE A 154 -26.10 -24.25 -2.41
C ILE A 154 -27.50 -24.29 -3.03
N THR A 155 -28.51 -24.59 -2.21
CA THR A 155 -29.89 -24.77 -2.68
C THR A 155 -30.64 -23.45 -2.84
N ASP A 156 -30.37 -22.47 -1.98
CA ASP A 156 -31.02 -21.17 -2.00
C ASP A 156 -30.13 -20.10 -1.35
N VAL A 157 -30.17 -18.89 -1.88
CA VAL A 157 -29.51 -17.71 -1.31
C VAL A 157 -30.54 -16.60 -1.24
N ASP A 158 -31.10 -16.39 -0.06
CA ASP A 158 -32.05 -15.31 0.19
C ASP A 158 -31.33 -14.10 0.79
N VAL A 159 -31.58 -12.92 0.25
CA VAL A 159 -31.02 -11.66 0.70
C VAL A 159 -32.17 -10.70 0.95
N THR A 160 -32.33 -10.30 2.20
CA THR A 160 -33.31 -9.29 2.61
C THR A 160 -32.92 -7.90 2.11
N GLU A 161 -33.84 -6.94 2.20
CA GLU A 161 -33.56 -5.55 1.79
C GLU A 161 -32.31 -4.98 2.49
N LEU A 162 -31.29 -4.65 1.70
CA LEU A 162 -30.08 -3.98 2.16
C LEU A 162 -30.30 -2.47 2.14
N SER A 163 -30.69 -1.91 3.27
CA SER A 163 -30.78 -0.46 3.46
C SER A 163 -29.66 0.04 4.37
N THR A 164 -29.02 1.14 3.95
CA THR A 164 -27.98 1.82 4.74
C THR A 164 -28.44 3.24 5.06
N PHE A 165 -28.27 3.66 6.31
CA PHE A 165 -28.56 5.02 6.77
C PHE A 165 -27.38 5.56 7.58
N LEU A 166 -27.33 6.88 7.71
CA LEU A 166 -26.36 7.53 8.59
C LEU A 166 -26.95 7.59 10.00
N ASP A 167 -26.22 7.06 10.97
CA ASP A 167 -26.55 7.18 12.39
C ASP A 167 -25.52 8.05 13.11
N LEU A 168 -25.93 8.68 14.21
CA LEU A 168 -25.09 9.54 15.01
C LEU A 168 -24.46 8.74 16.14
N SER A 169 -23.14 8.67 16.14
CA SER A 169 -22.35 8.19 17.28
C SER A 169 -21.66 9.36 17.98
N TYR A 170 -21.51 9.24 19.30
CA TYR A 170 -20.82 10.24 20.12
C TYR A 170 -19.54 9.63 20.67
N GLU A 171 -18.42 10.34 20.55
CA GLU A 171 -17.13 9.96 21.10
C GLU A 171 -16.66 11.01 22.10
N GLN A 172 -16.13 10.56 23.25
CA GLN A 172 -15.66 11.46 24.29
C GLN A 172 -14.19 11.85 24.08
N CYS A 173 -13.95 13.10 23.69
CA CYS A 173 -12.60 13.59 23.38
C CYS A 173 -11.83 14.21 24.58
N SER A 174 -12.25 13.97 25.82
CA SER A 174 -11.69 14.65 27.01
C SER A 174 -10.21 14.31 27.25
N THR A 175 -9.78 13.09 26.93
CA THR A 175 -8.37 12.64 27.04
C THR A 175 -7.44 13.33 26.04
N TYR A 176 -7.94 13.71 24.86
CA TYR A 176 -7.14 14.40 23.84
C TYR A 176 -6.92 15.89 24.16
N LEU A 177 -7.81 16.50 24.94
CA LEU A 177 -7.71 17.91 25.34
C LEU A 177 -6.75 18.15 26.51
N ALA A 178 -6.55 17.15 27.39
CA ALA A 178 -5.65 17.26 28.54
C ALA A 178 -4.16 17.14 28.18
N ALA A 179 -3.83 16.72 26.95
CA ALA A 179 -2.48 16.65 26.44
C ALA A 179 -2.02 17.94 25.72
N ARG A 180 -2.82 19.02 25.77
CA ARG A 180 -2.49 20.37 25.28
C ARG A 180 -1.82 21.25 26.33
#